data_AF-A0A8C1DIZ0-F1
#
_entry.id   AF-A0A8C1DIZ0-F1
#
_cell.length_a   1.000
_cell.length_b   1.000
_cell.length_c   1.000
_cell.angle_alpha   90.00
_cell.angle_beta   90.00
_cell.angle_gamma   90.00
#
_symmetry.space_group_name_H-M   'P 1'
#
loop_
_entity.id
_entity.type
_entity.pdbx_description
1 polymer ?
#
loop_
_entity_poly.entity_id
_entity_poly.type
_entity_poly.pdbx_seq_one_letter_code
_entity_poly.pdbx_strand_id
1 'polypeptide(L)'
;MAVIESLAKALRKHHSLRNILPITTAKVPIVKFYHTKTGLEGDISLYNTLALHNTQLLASYAAIDARVKILCYVMKVFAKMYVGEKKPVVLVDGWDVHFFSDLKNLHKYWPGYKKNKESVGQLWFGLLQFYTETFDFKETVVCIRRKEPLTTFKKQWTSKHLAIEDPFDLSHNLGAGLSRRMASFIMKAFINARRVFGSPVRDFPPEYPNKMEYFFDPEVLTEGKLAPNDRCCRICGKIGHFMKDCPMRKRQRRDTDGRDVNRADGRGMTDAGRWRQREEKCCYLCGSSTHIKKDCLLAKSLGSCAHRTL
;
A
#
# COMPACT_ATOMS: atom_id res chain seq x y z
N MET A 1 -16.57 -16.15 12.31
CA MET A 1 -16.62 -15.04 13.30
C MET A 1 -16.01 -15.45 14.64
N ALA A 2 -16.50 -16.50 15.29
CA ALA A 2 -16.00 -16.97 16.60
C ALA A 2 -14.49 -17.25 16.67
N VAL A 3 -13.87 -17.72 15.57
CA VAL A 3 -12.44 -18.06 15.54
C VAL A 3 -11.55 -16.81 15.66
N ILE A 4 -11.87 -15.71 14.98
CA ILE A 4 -11.10 -14.45 15.07
C ILE A 4 -11.14 -13.88 16.48
N GLU A 5 -12.30 -13.93 17.13
CA GLU A 5 -12.44 -13.47 18.50
C GLU A 5 -11.72 -14.38 19.51
N SER A 6 -11.77 -15.69 19.30
CA SER A 6 -11.02 -16.68 20.09
C SER A 6 -9.50 -16.46 19.95
N LEU A 7 -9.02 -16.29 18.72
CA LEU A 7 -7.64 -15.94 18.43
C LEU A 7 -7.23 -14.64 19.12
N ALA A 8 -8.05 -13.59 19.05
CA ALA A 8 -7.78 -12.33 19.74
C ALA A 8 -7.71 -12.53 21.28
N LYS A 9 -8.55 -13.39 21.87
CA LYS A 9 -8.46 -13.73 23.30
C LYS A 9 -7.15 -14.46 23.62
N ALA A 10 -6.70 -15.37 22.77
CA ALA A 10 -5.42 -16.05 22.95
C ALA A 10 -4.23 -15.08 22.83
N LEU A 11 -4.21 -14.23 21.81
CA LEU A 11 -3.12 -13.25 21.57
C LEU A 11 -3.00 -12.22 22.71
N ARG A 12 -4.10 -11.87 23.39
CA ARG A 12 -4.06 -10.99 24.58
C ARG A 12 -3.28 -11.58 25.75
N LYS A 13 -3.11 -12.90 25.82
CA LYS A 13 -2.30 -13.56 26.86
C LYS A 13 -0.79 -13.48 26.57
N HIS A 14 -0.39 -13.12 25.35
CA HIS A 14 1.01 -13.11 24.96
C HIS A 14 1.74 -11.86 25.47
N HIS A 15 2.80 -12.06 26.25
CA HIS A 15 3.51 -10.99 26.96
C HIS A 15 4.12 -9.91 26.04
N SER A 16 4.55 -10.27 24.83
CA SER A 16 5.15 -9.34 23.86
C SER A 16 4.16 -8.69 22.90
N LEU A 17 2.87 -8.97 23.00
CA LEU A 17 1.85 -8.38 22.13
C LEU A 17 1.02 -7.33 22.86
N ARG A 18 0.73 -6.23 22.18
CA ARG A 18 -0.12 -5.13 22.65
C ARG A 18 -1.10 -4.72 21.55
N ASN A 19 -2.07 -3.88 21.91
CA ASN A 19 -3.05 -3.30 20.99
C ASN A 19 -3.80 -4.35 20.13
N ILE A 20 -4.15 -5.51 20.72
CA ILE A 20 -4.88 -6.58 20.02
C ILE A 20 -6.28 -6.10 19.61
N LEU A 21 -6.49 -5.95 18.31
CA LEU A 21 -7.72 -5.44 17.72
C LEU A 21 -8.28 -6.42 16.67
N PRO A 22 -9.35 -7.18 17.02
CA PRO A 22 -10.08 -7.95 16.02
C PRO A 22 -10.91 -7.02 15.13
N ILE A 23 -10.79 -7.19 13.81
CA ILE A 23 -11.58 -6.51 12.78
C ILE A 23 -12.35 -7.59 12.03
N THR A 24 -13.59 -7.82 12.45
CA THR A 24 -14.43 -8.92 11.95
C THR A 24 -15.35 -8.52 10.80
N THR A 25 -15.56 -7.22 10.59
CA THR A 25 -16.50 -6.68 9.58
C THR A 25 -15.87 -6.39 8.22
N ALA A 26 -14.56 -6.55 8.09
CA ALA A 26 -13.85 -6.35 6.82
C ALA A 26 -14.06 -7.53 5.85
N LYS A 27 -13.82 -7.32 4.54
CA LYS A 27 -13.89 -8.37 3.51
C LYS A 27 -13.01 -9.58 3.89
N VAL A 28 -11.83 -9.31 4.44
CA VAL A 28 -10.96 -10.32 5.05
C VAL A 28 -10.86 -10.02 6.54
N PRO A 29 -11.49 -10.83 7.41
CA PRO A 29 -11.39 -10.66 8.86
C PRO A 29 -9.95 -10.83 9.35
N ILE A 30 -9.50 -9.92 10.19
CA ILE A 30 -8.13 -9.92 10.72
C ILE A 30 -8.08 -9.67 12.23
N VAL A 31 -6.98 -10.07 12.86
CA VAL A 31 -6.57 -9.58 14.18
C VAL A 31 -5.29 -8.76 14.02
N LYS A 32 -5.39 -7.45 14.22
CA LYS A 32 -4.24 -6.55 14.28
C LYS A 32 -3.60 -6.59 15.66
N PHE A 33 -2.28 -6.53 15.72
CA PHE A 33 -1.48 -6.49 16.95
C PHE A 33 -0.23 -5.65 16.78
N TYR A 34 0.36 -5.25 17.91
CA TYR A 34 1.67 -4.60 17.97
C TYR A 34 2.64 -5.48 18.75
N HIS A 35 3.78 -5.83 18.16
CA HIS A 35 4.82 -6.62 18.80
C HIS A 35 5.87 -5.71 19.44
N THR A 36 5.95 -5.72 20.77
CA THR A 36 6.75 -4.75 21.54
C THR A 36 8.25 -4.93 21.37
N LYS A 37 8.74 -6.15 21.12
CA LYS A 37 10.18 -6.41 20.99
C LYS A 37 10.76 -5.90 19.67
N THR A 38 9.99 -6.01 18.58
CA THR A 38 10.43 -5.55 17.25
C THR A 38 9.92 -4.16 16.91
N GLY A 39 8.93 -3.66 17.65
CA GLY A 39 8.24 -2.40 17.35
C GLY A 39 7.37 -2.45 16.09
N LEU A 40 7.02 -3.65 15.62
CA LEU A 40 6.26 -3.85 14.38
C LEU A 40 4.77 -4.07 14.66
N GLU A 41 3.93 -3.50 13.81
CA GLU A 41 2.53 -3.91 13.68
C GLU A 41 2.42 -5.14 12.79
N GLY A 42 1.48 -6.02 13.12
CA GLY A 42 1.16 -7.19 12.32
C GLY A 42 -0.34 -7.46 12.29
N ASP A 43 -0.78 -8.13 11.22
CA ASP A 43 -2.15 -8.54 11.00
C ASP A 43 -2.19 -10.06 10.76
N ILE A 44 -3.05 -10.78 11.47
CA ILE A 44 -3.31 -12.20 11.22
C ILE A 44 -4.68 -12.34 10.55
N SER A 45 -4.70 -12.92 9.36
CA SER A 45 -5.91 -13.34 8.64
C SER A 45 -6.05 -14.87 8.71
N LEU A 46 -7.27 -15.38 8.53
CA LEU A 46 -7.53 -16.82 8.45
C LEU A 46 -7.90 -17.20 7.02
N TYR A 47 -7.33 -18.29 6.52
CA TYR A 47 -7.63 -18.87 5.20
C TYR A 47 -7.52 -17.89 4.02
N ASN A 48 -6.62 -16.91 4.09
CA ASN A 48 -6.34 -15.99 2.98
C ASN A 48 -5.35 -16.62 1.99
N THR A 49 -5.74 -17.73 1.38
CA THR A 49 -4.93 -18.57 0.50
C THR A 49 -4.53 -17.84 -0.78
N LEU A 50 -5.45 -17.09 -1.40
CA LEU A 50 -5.20 -16.29 -2.58
C LEU A 50 -4.10 -15.23 -2.34
N ALA A 51 -4.01 -14.64 -1.15
CA ALA A 51 -2.95 -13.70 -0.82
C ALA A 51 -1.56 -14.36 -0.80
N LEU A 52 -1.46 -15.63 -0.42
CA LEU A 52 -0.21 -16.40 -0.49
C LEU A 52 0.24 -16.56 -1.94
N HIS A 53 -0.67 -16.93 -2.84
CA HIS A 53 -0.38 -17.03 -4.27
C HIS A 53 -0.02 -15.68 -4.89
N ASN A 54 -0.72 -14.60 -4.53
CA ASN A 54 -0.38 -13.24 -4.96
C ASN A 54 1.04 -12.86 -4.52
N THR A 55 1.42 -13.19 -3.29
CA THR A 55 2.77 -12.93 -2.78
C THR A 55 3.82 -13.73 -3.55
N GLN A 56 3.56 -14.99 -3.86
CA GLN A 56 4.46 -15.82 -4.68
C GLN A 56 4.59 -15.30 -6.11
N LEU A 57 3.50 -14.83 -6.71
CA LEU A 57 3.50 -14.21 -8.03
C LEU A 57 4.37 -12.94 -8.03
N LEU A 58 4.16 -12.04 -7.07
CA LEU A 58 4.96 -10.81 -6.90
C LEU A 58 6.43 -11.08 -6.59
N ALA A 59 6.73 -12.09 -5.77
CA ALA A 59 8.10 -12.52 -5.51
C ALA A 59 8.78 -13.03 -6.80
N SER A 60 8.03 -13.79 -7.61
CA SER A 60 8.54 -14.30 -8.89
C SER A 60 8.87 -13.16 -9.85
N TYR A 61 8.01 -12.13 -9.92
CA TYR A 61 8.29 -10.91 -10.67
C TYR A 61 9.58 -10.21 -10.24
N ALA A 62 9.73 -9.98 -8.94
CA ALA A 62 10.88 -9.31 -8.39
C ALA A 62 12.19 -10.08 -8.63
N ALA A 63 12.11 -11.41 -8.80
CA ALA A 63 13.25 -12.26 -9.11
C ALA A 63 13.64 -12.27 -10.60
N ILE A 64 12.77 -11.82 -11.52
CA ILE A 64 13.06 -11.79 -12.96
C ILE A 64 14.10 -10.72 -13.32
N ASP A 65 13.97 -9.53 -12.74
CA ASP A 65 14.80 -8.37 -13.06
C ASP A 65 14.89 -7.42 -11.85
N ALA A 66 16.10 -6.97 -11.49
CA ALA A 66 16.32 -6.10 -10.34
C ALA A 66 15.56 -4.76 -10.44
N ARG A 67 15.32 -4.27 -11.67
CA ARG A 67 14.52 -3.06 -11.91
C ARG A 67 13.08 -3.25 -11.45
N VAL A 68 12.54 -4.47 -11.53
CA VAL A 68 11.22 -4.79 -11.00
C VAL A 68 11.21 -4.59 -9.50
N LYS A 69 12.22 -5.04 -8.75
CA LYS A 69 12.28 -4.81 -7.29
C LYS A 69 12.33 -3.33 -6.91
N ILE A 70 13.02 -2.50 -7.70
CA ILE A 70 13.12 -1.04 -7.49
C ILE A 70 11.82 -0.34 -7.86
N LEU A 71 11.22 -0.73 -8.99
CA LEU A 71 9.96 -0.20 -9.50
C LEU A 71 8.73 -0.88 -8.90
N CYS A 72 8.88 -1.92 -8.05
CA CYS A 72 7.84 -2.87 -7.60
C CYS A 72 6.69 -2.24 -6.82
N TYR A 73 6.70 -0.92 -6.70
CA TYR A 73 5.51 -0.13 -6.41
C TYR A 73 4.55 0.02 -7.59
N VAL A 74 4.93 -0.30 -8.84
CA VAL A 74 4.09 0.02 -10.00
C VAL A 74 4.31 -0.83 -11.28
N MET A 75 4.48 -2.15 -11.20
CA MET A 75 4.60 -2.96 -12.44
C MET A 75 3.41 -3.89 -12.71
N LYS A 76 2.98 -3.90 -13.98
CA LYS A 76 2.14 -4.91 -14.61
C LYS A 76 3.02 -5.75 -15.53
N VAL A 77 2.69 -7.05 -15.63
CA VAL A 77 2.73 -7.96 -16.80
C VAL A 77 3.29 -9.32 -16.38
N PHE A 78 2.48 -10.39 -16.44
CA PHE A 78 2.75 -11.85 -16.55
C PHE A 78 1.77 -12.72 -15.71
N ALA A 79 0.68 -13.19 -16.32
CA ALA A 79 0.11 -14.47 -15.88
C ALA A 79 -0.28 -15.41 -17.03
N LYS A 80 0.33 -15.23 -18.21
CA LYS A 80 0.10 -16.10 -19.37
C LYS A 80 1.41 -16.59 -19.97
N MET A 81 2.18 -17.34 -19.18
CA MET A 81 3.19 -18.23 -19.72
C MET A 81 2.95 -19.61 -19.14
N TYR A 82 2.95 -20.64 -19.98
CA TYR A 82 2.91 -22.04 -19.58
C TYR A 82 3.73 -22.87 -20.57
N VAL A 83 4.23 -24.00 -20.10
CA VAL A 83 5.04 -24.94 -20.88
C VAL A 83 4.20 -26.20 -21.08
N GLY A 84 3.90 -26.55 -22.33
CA GLY A 84 3.11 -27.73 -22.71
C GLY A 84 1.91 -27.40 -23.60
N GLU A 85 1.21 -28.44 -24.10
CA GLU A 85 0.02 -28.29 -24.97
C GLU A 85 -1.23 -27.80 -24.22
N LYS A 86 -1.30 -28.04 -22.90
CA LYS A 86 -2.40 -27.61 -22.04
C LYS A 86 -1.87 -26.76 -20.89
N LYS A 87 -2.54 -25.63 -20.63
CA LYS A 87 -2.27 -24.78 -19.47
C LYS A 87 -2.56 -25.57 -18.18
N PRO A 88 -1.62 -25.68 -17.24
CA PRO A 88 -1.92 -26.22 -15.92
C PRO A 88 -2.97 -25.34 -15.26
N VAL A 89 -4.01 -25.96 -14.70
CA VAL A 89 -5.05 -25.25 -13.95
C VAL A 89 -4.90 -25.66 -12.49
N VAL A 90 -4.65 -24.69 -11.62
CA VAL A 90 -4.55 -24.93 -10.17
C VAL A 90 -5.65 -24.11 -9.52
N LEU A 91 -6.70 -24.75 -9.01
CA LEU A 91 -7.84 -24.05 -8.45
C LEU A 91 -7.71 -23.86 -6.94
N VAL A 92 -7.83 -22.62 -6.48
CA VAL A 92 -7.92 -22.24 -5.07
C VAL A 92 -9.09 -21.26 -4.92
N ASP A 93 -10.03 -21.57 -4.04
CA ASP A 93 -11.27 -20.80 -3.84
C ASP A 93 -12.04 -20.52 -5.14
N GLY A 94 -12.00 -21.46 -6.09
CA GLY A 94 -12.66 -21.33 -7.40
C GLY A 94 -11.88 -20.52 -8.44
N TRP A 95 -10.68 -20.02 -8.11
CA TRP A 95 -9.83 -19.25 -9.01
C TRP A 95 -8.60 -20.04 -9.46
N ASP A 96 -8.25 -19.91 -10.74
CA ASP A 96 -7.01 -20.47 -11.29
C ASP A 96 -5.81 -19.62 -10.84
N VAL A 97 -5.03 -20.15 -9.91
CA VAL A 97 -3.84 -19.51 -9.34
C VAL A 97 -2.54 -19.88 -10.07
N HIS A 98 -2.63 -20.59 -11.19
CA HIS A 98 -1.44 -20.97 -11.94
C HIS A 98 -0.74 -19.76 -12.57
N PHE A 99 0.58 -19.67 -12.34
CA PHE A 99 1.50 -18.79 -13.05
C PHE A 99 2.84 -19.50 -13.30
N PHE A 100 3.61 -18.99 -14.25
CA PHE A 100 4.92 -19.56 -14.59
C PHE A 100 5.93 -19.31 -13.47
N SER A 101 6.39 -20.38 -12.82
CA SER A 101 7.31 -20.31 -11.67
C SER A 101 8.74 -20.77 -11.98
N ASP A 102 8.99 -21.39 -13.14
CA ASP A 102 10.33 -21.86 -13.54
C ASP A 102 11.19 -20.75 -14.13
N LEU A 103 11.60 -19.82 -13.26
CA LEU A 103 12.38 -18.66 -13.67
C LEU A 103 13.75 -19.02 -14.29
N LYS A 104 14.29 -20.20 -13.98
CA LYS A 104 15.57 -20.67 -14.55
C LYS A 104 15.47 -20.88 -16.06
N ASN A 105 14.35 -21.44 -16.53
CA ASN A 105 14.10 -21.68 -17.94
C ASN A 105 13.30 -20.56 -18.64
N LEU A 106 13.00 -19.45 -17.95
CA LEU A 106 12.19 -18.35 -18.48
C LEU A 106 12.69 -17.83 -19.85
N HIS A 107 14.01 -17.75 -20.04
CA HIS A 107 14.64 -17.29 -21.28
C HIS A 107 14.27 -18.15 -22.51
N LYS A 108 13.92 -19.42 -22.31
CA LYS A 108 13.49 -20.33 -23.40
C LYS A 108 12.07 -20.03 -23.86
N TYR A 109 11.22 -19.57 -22.95
CA TYR A 109 9.78 -19.41 -23.18
C TYR A 109 9.35 -17.96 -23.42
N TRP A 110 10.18 -16.98 -23.06
CA TRP A 110 9.89 -15.56 -23.25
C TRP A 110 10.83 -14.94 -24.28
N PRO A 111 10.40 -14.76 -25.55
CA PRO A 111 11.20 -14.11 -26.58
C PRO A 111 11.62 -12.67 -26.27
N GLY A 112 10.94 -12.02 -25.31
CA GLY A 112 11.25 -10.67 -24.84
C GLY A 112 12.20 -10.62 -23.64
N TYR A 113 12.67 -11.77 -23.14
CA TYR A 113 13.48 -11.84 -21.93
C TYR A 113 14.71 -10.94 -22.04
N LYS A 114 14.86 -10.01 -21.08
CA LYS A 114 15.96 -9.03 -20.99
C LYS A 114 16.23 -8.19 -22.27
N LYS A 115 15.24 -8.06 -23.18
CA LYS A 115 15.35 -7.20 -24.36
C LYS A 115 15.27 -5.71 -24.03
N ASN A 116 14.42 -5.32 -23.07
CA ASN A 116 14.32 -3.93 -22.63
C ASN A 116 15.61 -3.52 -21.89
N LYS A 117 16.26 -2.46 -22.34
CA LYS A 117 17.51 -1.90 -21.80
C LYS A 117 17.35 -0.53 -21.13
N GLU A 118 16.11 -0.07 -20.93
CA GLU A 118 15.85 1.20 -20.28
C GLU A 118 16.32 1.18 -18.82
N SER A 119 16.89 2.30 -18.38
CA SER A 119 17.26 2.51 -16.98
C SER A 119 16.03 2.60 -16.08
N VAL A 120 16.23 2.44 -14.77
CA VAL A 120 15.15 2.63 -13.77
C VAL A 120 14.51 4.02 -13.89
N GLY A 121 15.31 5.06 -14.11
CA GLY A 121 14.80 6.43 -14.27
C GLY A 121 13.91 6.60 -15.50
N GLN A 122 14.30 6.02 -16.63
CA GLN A 122 13.50 6.01 -17.86
C GLN A 122 12.18 5.25 -17.65
N LEU A 123 12.23 4.07 -17.04
CA LEU A 123 11.03 3.29 -16.75
C LEU A 123 10.10 3.97 -15.74
N TRP A 124 10.65 4.61 -14.70
CA TRP A 124 9.88 5.38 -13.73
C TRP A 124 9.16 6.57 -14.37
N PHE A 125 9.87 7.36 -15.19
CA PHE A 125 9.26 8.47 -15.88
C PHE A 125 8.25 7.99 -16.94
N GLY A 126 8.60 6.98 -17.74
CA GLY A 126 7.71 6.38 -18.73
C GLY A 126 6.43 5.82 -18.12
N LEU A 127 6.48 5.36 -16.88
CA LEU A 127 5.31 4.94 -16.12
C LEU A 127 4.40 6.09 -15.71
N LEU A 128 4.98 7.18 -15.21
CA LEU A 128 4.23 8.40 -14.90
C LEU A 128 3.54 8.91 -16.17
N GLN A 129 4.27 9.00 -17.28
CA GLN A 129 3.72 9.35 -18.59
C GLN A 129 2.59 8.39 -19.01
N PHE A 130 2.83 7.08 -18.94
CA PHE A 130 1.85 6.08 -19.34
C PHE A 130 0.51 6.27 -18.61
N TYR A 131 0.51 6.42 -17.29
CA TYR A 131 -0.73 6.58 -16.54
C TYR A 131 -1.35 7.97 -16.63
N THR A 132 -0.62 9.01 -17.05
CA THR A 132 -1.19 10.36 -17.20
C THR A 132 -1.58 10.71 -18.65
N GLU A 133 -0.99 10.06 -19.65
CA GLU A 133 -1.12 10.44 -21.06
C GLU A 133 -1.67 9.30 -21.94
N THR A 134 -1.35 8.05 -21.64
CA THR A 134 -1.60 6.91 -22.55
C THR A 134 -2.71 5.99 -22.06
N PHE A 135 -2.74 5.68 -20.77
CA PHE A 135 -3.67 4.70 -20.23
C PHE A 135 -5.05 5.32 -20.01
N ASP A 136 -6.01 4.84 -20.78
CA ASP A 136 -7.41 5.24 -20.61
C ASP A 136 -8.06 4.49 -19.44
N PHE A 137 -8.12 5.14 -18.28
CA PHE A 137 -8.77 4.61 -17.08
C PHE A 137 -10.28 4.46 -17.19
N LYS A 138 -10.94 5.15 -18.13
CA LYS A 138 -12.39 5.05 -18.33
C LYS A 138 -12.72 3.78 -19.11
N GLU A 139 -11.93 3.49 -20.13
CA GLU A 139 -12.19 2.37 -21.05
C GLU A 139 -11.44 1.09 -20.69
N THR A 140 -10.33 1.17 -19.94
CA THR A 140 -9.42 0.03 -19.70
C THR A 140 -9.23 -0.31 -18.22
N VAL A 141 -9.13 -1.61 -17.93
CA VAL A 141 -8.84 -2.17 -16.61
C VAL A 141 -7.34 -2.43 -16.44
N VAL A 142 -6.79 -2.02 -15.31
CA VAL A 142 -5.44 -2.38 -14.89
C VAL A 142 -5.41 -3.87 -14.54
N CYS A 143 -4.94 -4.70 -15.46
CA CYS A 143 -4.86 -6.15 -15.30
C CYS A 143 -3.46 -6.68 -15.66
N ILE A 144 -2.89 -7.52 -14.80
CA ILE A 144 -1.55 -8.11 -14.99
C ILE A 144 -1.57 -9.54 -15.52
N ARG A 145 -2.73 -10.20 -15.46
CA ARG A 145 -2.84 -11.63 -15.79
C ARG A 145 -2.81 -11.93 -17.29
N ARG A 146 -3.07 -10.93 -18.13
CA ARG A 146 -3.09 -11.04 -19.60
C ARG A 146 -2.42 -9.83 -20.22
N LYS A 147 -1.88 -10.02 -21.43
CA LYS A 147 -1.21 -8.97 -22.19
C LYS A 147 -2.20 -8.10 -22.96
N GLU A 148 -3.25 -8.70 -23.51
CA GLU A 148 -4.23 -7.95 -24.29
C GLU A 148 -5.08 -7.08 -23.37
N PRO A 149 -5.42 -5.85 -23.78
CA PRO A 149 -6.27 -4.96 -23.00
C PRO A 149 -7.59 -5.60 -22.57
N LEU A 150 -8.05 -5.23 -21.38
CA LEU A 150 -9.33 -5.63 -20.84
C LEU A 150 -10.16 -4.38 -20.61
N THR A 151 -11.34 -4.29 -21.21
CA THR A 151 -12.17 -3.10 -21.11
C THR A 151 -13.01 -3.08 -19.84
N THR A 152 -13.29 -1.87 -19.33
CA THR A 152 -14.20 -1.67 -18.19
C THR A 152 -15.62 -2.11 -18.54
N PHE A 153 -16.06 -1.92 -19.79
CA PHE A 153 -17.34 -2.41 -20.30
C PHE A 153 -17.46 -3.93 -20.20
N LYS A 154 -16.46 -4.68 -20.70
CA LYS A 154 -16.45 -6.16 -20.62
C LYS A 154 -16.48 -6.65 -19.18
N LYS A 155 -15.92 -5.88 -18.24
CA LYS A 155 -15.95 -6.16 -16.81
C LYS A 155 -17.16 -5.61 -16.07
N GLN A 156 -18.01 -4.82 -16.73
CA GLN A 156 -19.09 -4.07 -16.10
C GLN A 156 -18.60 -3.17 -14.94
N TRP A 157 -17.38 -2.64 -15.05
CA TRP A 157 -16.74 -1.76 -14.05
C TRP A 157 -16.73 -0.28 -14.47
N THR A 158 -17.70 0.11 -15.30
CA THR A 158 -17.78 1.45 -15.94
C THR A 158 -17.97 2.61 -14.96
N SER A 159 -18.41 2.35 -13.73
CA SER A 159 -18.62 3.39 -12.70
C SER A 159 -17.35 3.78 -11.92
N LYS A 160 -16.22 3.12 -12.16
CA LYS A 160 -15.00 3.25 -11.35
C LYS A 160 -13.96 4.12 -12.05
N HIS A 161 -13.35 5.03 -11.30
CA HIS A 161 -12.36 5.97 -11.84
C HIS A 161 -10.98 5.33 -12.01
N LEU A 162 -10.66 4.34 -11.17
CA LEU A 162 -9.46 3.52 -11.27
C LEU A 162 -9.90 2.07 -11.13
N ALA A 163 -9.93 1.32 -12.23
CA ALA A 163 -10.31 -0.09 -12.24
C ALA A 163 -9.05 -0.96 -12.26
N ILE A 164 -8.85 -1.78 -11.23
CA ILE A 164 -7.66 -2.64 -11.09
C ILE A 164 -8.12 -4.06 -10.74
N GLU A 165 -7.92 -5.02 -11.64
CA GLU A 165 -8.27 -6.44 -11.45
C GLU A 165 -7.20 -7.13 -10.60
N ASP A 166 -7.61 -7.86 -9.57
CA ASP A 166 -6.75 -8.84 -8.91
C ASP A 166 -6.37 -9.97 -9.90
N PRO A 167 -5.11 -10.43 -9.93
CA PRO A 167 -4.68 -11.43 -10.92
C PRO A 167 -5.34 -12.81 -10.75
N PHE A 168 -5.87 -13.13 -9.57
CA PHE A 168 -6.54 -14.41 -9.28
C PHE A 168 -8.02 -14.23 -8.97
N ASP A 169 -8.40 -13.39 -8.00
CA ASP A 169 -9.82 -13.08 -7.73
C ASP A 169 -10.34 -12.10 -8.79
N LEU A 170 -10.74 -12.61 -9.97
CA LEU A 170 -11.10 -11.76 -11.10
C LEU A 170 -12.38 -10.94 -10.86
N SER A 171 -13.13 -11.24 -9.81
CA SER A 171 -14.28 -10.45 -9.37
C SER A 171 -13.87 -9.22 -8.55
N HIS A 172 -12.64 -9.22 -8.03
CA HIS A 172 -12.15 -8.18 -7.14
C HIS A 172 -11.51 -7.03 -7.90
N ASN A 173 -12.17 -5.87 -7.82
CA ASN A 173 -11.60 -4.60 -8.23
C ASN A 173 -10.96 -3.88 -7.03
N LEU A 174 -9.64 -3.76 -7.01
CA LEU A 174 -8.89 -3.11 -5.92
C LEU A 174 -9.21 -1.60 -5.80
N GLY A 175 -9.65 -0.96 -6.89
CA GLY A 175 -10.07 0.44 -6.89
C GLY A 175 -11.54 0.66 -6.49
N ALA A 176 -12.31 -0.40 -6.19
CA ALA A 176 -13.75 -0.29 -5.95
C ALA A 176 -14.12 0.63 -4.77
N GLY A 177 -13.23 0.76 -3.77
CA GLY A 177 -13.42 1.57 -2.57
C GLY A 177 -13.14 3.07 -2.74
N LEU A 178 -12.51 3.47 -3.85
CA LEU A 178 -12.10 4.86 -4.09
C LEU A 178 -13.31 5.77 -4.35
N SER A 179 -13.33 6.92 -3.68
CA SER A 179 -14.25 8.01 -4.02
C SER A 179 -13.73 8.77 -5.24
N ARG A 180 -14.60 9.53 -5.92
CA ARG A 180 -14.17 10.40 -7.04
C ARG A 180 -13.09 11.38 -6.61
N ARG A 181 -13.28 12.03 -5.45
CA ARG A 181 -12.32 12.98 -4.88
C ARG A 181 -10.96 12.33 -4.63
N MET A 182 -10.93 11.13 -4.07
CA MET A 182 -9.67 10.40 -3.85
C MET A 182 -9.01 10.01 -5.18
N ALA A 183 -9.78 9.54 -6.16
CA ALA A 183 -9.24 9.21 -7.48
C ALA A 183 -8.64 10.45 -8.17
N SER A 184 -9.32 11.59 -8.13
CA SER A 184 -8.79 12.86 -8.64
C SER A 184 -7.52 13.30 -7.90
N PHE A 185 -7.48 13.14 -6.58
CA PHE A 185 -6.30 13.44 -5.77
C PHE A 185 -5.08 12.58 -6.19
N ILE A 186 -5.29 11.26 -6.34
CA ILE A 186 -4.25 10.33 -6.82
C ILE A 186 -3.76 10.74 -8.21
N MET A 187 -4.67 10.97 -9.17
CA MET A 187 -4.28 11.34 -10.54
C MET A 187 -3.55 12.68 -10.60
N LYS A 188 -3.96 13.65 -9.78
CA LYS A 188 -3.27 14.94 -9.68
C LYS A 188 -1.85 14.79 -9.15
N ALA A 189 -1.64 13.92 -8.15
CA ALA A 189 -0.31 13.58 -7.65
C ALA A 189 0.57 12.94 -8.73
N PHE A 190 0.02 12.05 -9.56
CA PHE A 190 0.74 11.47 -10.71
C PHE A 190 1.13 12.53 -11.76
N ILE A 191 0.21 13.45 -12.09
CA ILE A 191 0.46 14.55 -13.03
C ILE A 191 1.58 15.47 -12.50
N ASN A 192 1.52 15.83 -11.21
CA ASN A 192 2.53 16.67 -10.57
C ASN A 192 3.88 15.94 -10.49
N ALA A 193 3.89 14.66 -10.12
CA ALA A 193 5.10 13.83 -10.14
C ALA A 193 5.71 13.80 -11.55
N ARG A 194 4.92 13.53 -12.59
CA ARG A 194 5.40 13.57 -13.97
C ARG A 194 6.07 14.90 -14.30
N ARG A 195 5.47 16.02 -13.92
CA ARG A 195 6.06 17.35 -14.13
C ARG A 195 7.41 17.49 -13.43
N VAL A 196 7.52 17.09 -12.16
CA VAL A 196 8.75 17.20 -11.38
C VAL A 196 9.85 16.28 -11.93
N PHE A 197 9.54 15.00 -12.17
CA PHE A 197 10.52 14.03 -12.67
C PHE A 197 10.87 14.20 -14.15
N GLY A 198 10.01 14.84 -14.94
CA GLY A 198 10.23 15.12 -16.36
C GLY A 198 10.90 16.46 -16.64
N SER A 199 11.02 17.33 -15.65
CA SER A 199 11.68 18.63 -15.80
C SER A 199 13.18 18.50 -15.50
N PRO A 200 14.08 18.90 -16.42
CA PRO A 200 15.49 18.92 -16.14
C PRO A 200 15.82 19.89 -15.00
N VAL A 201 16.54 19.42 -13.99
CA VAL A 201 17.06 20.26 -12.90
C VAL A 201 18.55 20.48 -13.17
N ARG A 202 18.93 21.73 -13.44
CA ARG A 202 20.36 22.07 -13.64
C ARG A 202 21.11 22.05 -12.31
N ASP A 203 20.54 22.73 -11.31
CA ASP A 203 21.01 22.77 -9.93
C ASP A 203 19.82 22.62 -8.99
N PHE A 204 19.99 21.86 -7.91
CA PHE A 204 18.94 21.74 -6.91
C PHE A 204 18.86 23.04 -6.10
N PRO A 205 17.64 23.57 -5.82
CA PRO A 205 17.52 24.76 -4.99
C PRO A 205 18.18 24.52 -3.63
N PRO A 206 18.89 25.53 -3.07
CA PRO A 206 19.65 25.38 -1.82
C PRO A 206 18.76 25.03 -0.62
N GLU A 207 17.46 25.26 -0.75
CA GLU A 207 16.43 25.01 0.25
C GLU A 207 16.17 23.51 0.46
N TYR A 208 16.54 22.68 -0.53
CA TYR A 208 16.40 21.23 -0.44
C TYR A 208 17.72 20.60 0.03
N PRO A 209 17.73 19.94 1.21
CA PRO A 209 18.95 19.36 1.76
C PRO A 209 19.41 18.10 1.00
N ASN A 210 18.54 17.49 0.19
CA ASN A 210 18.89 16.37 -0.69
C ASN A 210 17.87 16.18 -1.82
N LYS A 211 18.30 15.45 -2.87
CA LYS A 211 17.49 15.15 -4.07
C LYS A 211 16.16 14.47 -3.74
N MET A 212 16.11 13.60 -2.72
CA MET A 212 14.88 12.91 -2.36
C MET A 212 13.81 13.87 -1.84
N GLU A 213 14.20 14.88 -1.07
CA GLU A 213 13.25 15.87 -0.56
C GLU A 213 12.74 16.79 -1.67
N TYR A 214 13.54 17.06 -2.70
CA TYR A 214 13.08 17.78 -3.88
C TYR A 214 12.06 16.97 -4.69
N PHE A 215 12.41 15.73 -5.07
CA PHE A 215 11.57 14.91 -5.95
C PHE A 215 10.29 14.41 -5.29
N PHE A 216 10.28 14.27 -3.97
CA PHE A 216 9.16 13.75 -3.20
C PHE A 216 8.58 14.78 -2.23
N ASP A 217 8.72 16.07 -2.55
CA ASP A 217 8.12 17.17 -1.79
C ASP A 217 6.58 17.06 -1.81
N PRO A 218 5.92 16.80 -0.67
CA PRO A 218 4.46 16.73 -0.61
C PRO A 218 3.79 18.04 -1.01
N GLU A 219 4.40 19.19 -0.69
CA GLU A 219 3.85 20.50 -1.04
C GLU A 219 3.77 20.68 -2.56
N VAL A 220 4.73 20.12 -3.29
CA VAL A 220 4.75 20.16 -4.77
C VAL A 220 3.86 19.06 -5.37
N LEU A 221 3.95 17.84 -4.84
CA LEU A 221 3.24 16.68 -5.38
C LEU A 221 1.73 16.77 -5.15
N THR A 222 1.30 17.26 -3.99
CA THR A 222 -0.12 17.37 -3.61
C THR A 222 -0.62 18.81 -3.52
N GLU A 223 0.19 19.81 -3.88
CA GLU A 223 -0.15 21.25 -3.77
C GLU A 223 -0.51 21.64 -2.32
N GLY A 224 0.17 21.06 -1.34
CA GLY A 224 -0.10 21.24 0.10
C GLY A 224 -1.44 20.70 0.58
N LYS A 225 -2.19 20.01 -0.29
CA LYS A 225 -3.50 19.45 0.06
C LYS A 225 -3.34 18.11 0.74
N LEU A 226 -4.12 17.92 1.81
CA LEU A 226 -4.26 16.62 2.47
C LEU A 226 -5.17 15.69 1.66
N ALA A 227 -4.90 14.39 1.77
CA ALA A 227 -5.70 13.37 1.10
C ALA A 227 -7.16 13.40 1.63
N PRO A 228 -8.18 13.29 0.75
CA PRO A 228 -9.57 13.31 1.17
C PRO A 228 -9.90 12.21 2.18
N ASN A 229 -10.51 12.57 3.31
CA ASN A 229 -10.86 11.64 4.39
C ASN A 229 -12.37 11.52 4.64
N ASP A 230 -13.19 11.92 3.66
CA ASP A 230 -14.66 12.00 3.77
C ASP A 230 -15.34 10.68 4.20
N ARG A 231 -14.73 9.53 3.89
CA ARG A 231 -15.25 8.18 4.24
C ARG A 231 -14.69 7.64 5.55
N CYS A 232 -13.79 8.38 6.19
CA CYS A 232 -13.09 7.94 7.39
C CYS A 232 -13.87 8.33 8.66
N CYS A 233 -13.76 7.49 9.69
CA CYS A 233 -14.26 7.80 11.02
C CYS A 233 -13.57 9.05 11.58
N ARG A 234 -14.34 10.03 12.04
CA ARG A 234 -13.83 11.31 12.57
C ARG A 234 -13.01 11.19 13.87
N ILE A 235 -13.06 10.03 14.53
CA ILE A 235 -12.34 9.77 15.79
C ILE A 235 -10.95 9.18 15.53
N CYS A 236 -10.81 8.26 14.57
CA CYS A 236 -9.55 7.53 14.34
C CYS A 236 -9.01 7.63 12.91
N GLY A 237 -9.70 8.29 11.99
CA GLY A 237 -9.29 8.43 10.60
C GLY A 237 -9.36 7.16 9.75
N LYS A 238 -9.93 6.05 10.26
CA LYS A 238 -10.05 4.77 9.52
C LYS A 238 -11.47 4.53 8.97
N ILE A 239 -11.58 3.81 7.86
CA ILE A 239 -12.86 3.42 7.24
C ILE A 239 -13.46 2.16 7.90
N GLY A 240 -14.69 1.79 7.50
CA GLY A 240 -15.27 0.46 7.77
C GLY A 240 -16.00 0.27 9.10
N HIS A 241 -16.27 1.35 9.85
CA HIS A 241 -17.03 1.30 11.10
C HIS A 241 -17.76 2.63 11.37
N PHE A 242 -18.84 2.58 12.14
CA PHE A 242 -19.51 3.76 12.67
C PHE A 242 -18.74 4.33 13.87
N MET A 243 -18.87 5.64 14.13
CA MET A 243 -18.20 6.30 15.27
C MET A 243 -18.51 5.64 16.62
N LYS A 244 -19.72 5.09 16.79
CA LYS A 244 -20.13 4.36 18.00
C LYS A 244 -19.28 3.10 18.25
N ASP A 245 -18.79 2.49 17.18
CA ASP A 245 -18.01 1.25 17.19
C ASP A 245 -16.49 1.51 17.13
N CYS A 246 -16.08 2.79 17.15
CA CYS A 246 -14.67 3.16 17.02
C CYS A 246 -13.81 2.60 18.16
N PRO A 247 -12.74 1.84 17.86
CA PRO A 247 -11.85 1.27 18.87
C PRO A 247 -11.20 2.33 19.79
N MET A 248 -10.87 3.51 19.23
CA MET A 248 -10.28 4.60 20.00
C MET A 248 -11.27 5.23 20.99
N ARG A 249 -12.56 5.26 20.63
CA ARG A 249 -13.63 5.72 21.53
C ARG A 249 -13.85 4.74 22.68
N LYS A 250 -13.80 3.43 22.43
CA LYS A 250 -13.91 2.39 23.46
C LYS A 250 -12.72 2.42 24.43
N ARG A 251 -11.52 2.76 23.94
CA ARG A 251 -10.32 2.93 24.78
C ARG A 251 -10.43 4.13 25.71
N GLN A 252 -10.84 5.29 25.18
CA GLN A 252 -11.07 6.50 25.99
C GLN A 252 -12.05 6.25 27.14
N ARG A 253 -13.15 5.52 26.89
CA ARG A 253 -14.12 5.17 27.95
C ARG A 253 -13.53 4.28 29.06
N ARG A 254 -12.67 3.31 28.71
CA ARG A 254 -12.00 2.48 29.73
C ARG A 254 -10.98 3.27 30.54
N ASP A 255 -10.28 4.21 29.90
CA ASP A 255 -9.31 5.06 30.58
C ASP A 255 -9.98 6.10 31.49
N THR A 256 -11.25 6.46 31.24
CA THR A 256 -12.09 7.30 32.12
C THR A 256 -12.74 6.50 33.25
N ASP A 257 -13.33 5.32 32.98
CA ASP A 257 -13.90 4.46 34.03
C ASP A 257 -12.83 3.93 35.02
N GLY A 258 -11.56 3.86 34.60
CA GLY A 258 -10.44 3.50 35.47
C GLY A 258 -9.92 4.63 36.38
N ARG A 259 -10.51 5.84 36.32
CA ARG A 259 -10.10 7.01 37.13
C ARG A 259 -11.12 7.46 38.17
N ASP A 260 -12.16 6.68 38.45
CA ASP A 260 -13.09 6.98 39.54
C ASP A 260 -12.61 6.38 40.86
N VAL A 261 -11.57 6.97 41.43
CA VAL A 261 -11.42 7.11 42.89
C VAL A 261 -10.78 8.47 43.19
N ASN A 262 -11.60 9.39 43.70
CA ASN A 262 -11.26 10.68 44.34
C ASN A 262 -10.76 11.84 43.46
N ARG A 263 -11.66 12.79 43.14
CA ARG A 263 -11.68 14.13 43.76
C ARG A 263 -12.81 15.02 43.22
N ALA A 264 -13.31 15.84 44.14
CA ALA A 264 -14.36 16.84 43.95
C ALA A 264 -13.86 18.13 43.29
N ASP A 265 -14.86 18.89 42.84
CA ASP A 265 -14.93 20.30 42.47
C ASP A 265 -14.42 20.78 41.11
N GLY A 266 -15.30 21.57 40.50
CA GLY A 266 -15.24 21.98 39.12
C GLY A 266 -14.44 23.24 38.84
N ARG A 267 -14.00 23.33 37.59
CA ARG A 267 -14.04 24.54 36.75
C ARG A 267 -13.74 24.14 35.31
N GLY A 268 -14.58 24.60 34.39
CA GLY A 268 -14.50 24.27 32.97
C GLY A 268 -13.28 24.88 32.29
N MET A 269 -12.74 24.14 31.31
CA MET A 269 -12.11 24.69 30.12
C MET A 269 -12.09 23.58 29.05
N THR A 270 -12.73 23.83 27.91
CA THR A 270 -12.80 22.90 26.79
C THR A 270 -11.44 22.80 26.08
N ASP A 271 -10.64 21.79 26.42
CA ASP A 271 -9.36 21.49 25.75
C ASP A 271 -9.52 20.62 24.48
N ALA A 272 -10.60 20.87 23.72
CA ALA A 272 -10.92 20.17 22.47
C ALA A 272 -10.11 20.72 21.26
N GLY A 273 -9.25 21.72 21.48
CA GLY A 273 -8.50 22.42 20.43
C GLY A 273 -7.07 21.93 20.20
N ARG A 274 -6.46 21.19 21.12
CA ARG A 274 -5.01 20.93 21.08
C ARG A 274 -4.57 19.62 20.41
N TRP A 275 -5.51 18.72 20.09
CA TRP A 275 -5.21 17.41 19.50
C TRP A 275 -5.25 17.38 17.96
N ARG A 276 -5.34 18.53 17.28
CA ARG A 276 -5.42 18.63 15.81
C ARG A 276 -4.08 18.78 15.07
N GLN A 277 -2.92 18.66 15.72
CA GLN A 277 -1.62 18.69 15.03
C GLN A 277 -0.64 17.64 15.57
N ARG A 278 -1.00 16.37 15.47
CA ARG A 278 -0.03 15.28 15.39
C ARG A 278 -0.50 14.31 14.31
N GLU A 279 -0.49 14.76 13.06
CA GLU A 279 -0.21 13.82 11.98
C GLU A 279 1.19 13.26 12.28
N GLU A 280 1.23 12.02 12.74
CA GLU A 280 2.47 11.29 13.00
C GLU A 280 3.32 11.35 11.73
N LYS A 281 4.41 12.14 11.77
CA LYS A 281 5.44 12.15 10.74
C LYS A 281 6.10 10.78 10.74
N CYS A 282 5.53 9.82 10.02
CA CYS A 282 6.16 8.52 9.85
C CYS A 282 7.43 8.68 9.02
N CYS A 283 8.51 8.01 9.43
CA CYS A 283 9.70 7.88 8.62
C CYS A 283 9.35 7.15 7.32
N TYR A 284 9.40 7.84 6.19
CA TYR A 284 9.04 7.25 4.89
C TYR A 284 10.03 6.17 4.39
N LEU A 285 11.19 6.00 5.04
CA LEU A 285 12.14 4.92 4.71
C LEU A 285 11.77 3.58 5.36
N CYS A 286 11.12 3.59 6.53
CA CYS A 286 10.86 2.37 7.31
C CYS A 286 9.42 2.24 7.80
N GLY A 287 8.59 3.26 7.58
CA GLY A 287 7.20 3.32 8.02
C GLY A 287 7.00 3.58 9.52
N SER A 288 8.08 3.76 10.31
CA SER A 288 7.96 3.96 11.76
C SER A 288 7.46 5.37 12.11
N SER A 289 6.51 5.46 13.04
CA SER A 289 6.02 6.72 13.62
C SER A 289 6.87 7.24 14.78
N THR A 290 7.93 6.51 15.18
CA THR A 290 8.74 6.85 16.36
C THR A 290 9.92 7.79 16.06
N HIS A 291 10.23 8.05 14.79
CA HIS A 291 11.35 8.89 14.37
C HIS A 291 11.12 9.49 12.97
N ILE A 292 11.84 10.55 12.63
CA ILE A 292 11.90 11.10 11.28
C ILE A 292 13.07 10.47 10.50
N LYS A 293 13.10 10.61 9.16
CA LYS A 293 14.16 10.03 8.31
C LYS A 293 15.58 10.25 8.83
N LYS A 294 15.87 11.45 9.35
CA LYS A 294 17.19 11.84 9.86
C LYS A 294 17.73 10.88 10.92
N ASP A 295 16.83 10.27 11.70
CA ASP A 295 17.15 9.40 12.83
C ASP A 295 16.91 7.91 12.50
N CYS A 296 16.63 7.60 11.23
CA CYS A 296 16.33 6.25 10.77
C CYS A 296 17.60 5.41 10.64
N LEU A 297 17.65 4.27 11.34
CA LEU A 297 18.80 3.34 11.27
C LEU A 297 19.01 2.76 9.84
N LEU A 298 17.94 2.66 9.04
CA LEU A 298 18.03 2.28 7.61
C LEU A 298 18.72 3.36 6.75
N ALA A 299 18.69 4.63 7.16
CA ALA A 299 19.45 5.68 6.49
C ALA A 299 20.97 5.48 6.68
N LYS A 300 21.40 4.92 7.83
CA LYS A 300 22.81 4.65 8.13
C LYS A 300 23.37 3.44 7.36
N SER A 301 22.55 2.43 7.05
CA SER A 301 22.99 1.31 6.21
C SER A 301 23.21 1.69 4.75
N LEU A 302 22.42 2.63 4.22
CA LEU A 302 22.56 3.13 2.84
C LEU A 302 23.77 4.09 2.67
N GLY A 303 24.14 4.82 3.73
CA GLY A 303 25.33 5.70 3.72
C GLY A 303 26.67 4.96 3.81
N SER A 304 26.70 3.73 4.33
CA SER A 304 27.95 2.97 4.52
C SER A 304 28.46 2.27 3.25
N CYS A 305 27.68 2.21 2.17
CA CYS A 305 28.09 1.60 0.90
C CYS A 305 28.73 2.60 -0.09
N ALA A 306 28.76 3.90 0.23
CA ALA A 306 29.23 4.95 -0.68
C ALA A 306 30.70 5.39 -0.47
N HIS A 307 31.46 4.72 0.42
CA HIS A 307 32.88 5.04 0.68
C HIS A 307 33.81 3.81 0.63
N ARG A 308 33.58 2.89 -0.31
CA ARG A 308 34.61 1.93 -0.75
C ARG A 308 34.46 1.60 -2.23
N THR A 309 34.79 2.55 -3.11
CA THR A 309 35.58 2.26 -4.32
C THR A 309 35.97 3.59 -4.97
N LEU A 310 37.28 3.67 -5.25
CA LEU A 310 38.09 4.78 -5.74
C LEU A 310 38.41 5.84 -4.69
#